data_AF-A0AAJ0CZL7-F1
#
_entry.id   AF-A0AAJ0CZL7-F1
#
_cell.length_a   1.000
_cell.length_b   1.000
_cell.length_c   1.000
_cell.angle_alpha   90.00
_cell.angle_beta   90.00
_cell.angle_gamma   90.00
#
_symmetry.space_group_name_H-M   'P 1'
#
loop_
_entity.id
_entity.type
_entity.pdbx_description
1 polymer ?
#
loop_
_entity_poly.entity_id
_entity_poly.type
_entity_poly.pdbx_seq_one_letter_code
_entity_poly.pdbx_strand_id
1 'polypeptide(L)'
;MHFSHLSLFWTLAAAAATPVSATSGIYKSPQAKSFITVRVHVGLPVNTTTPDGPVGLFRTADGNVTGQFTGRLAPNLSTVVERILPGSSGAHSTVFTNWVLESNAKSPANQPERILARLEGLTTYANNALHGFGSVRLSTDIEHLKWINWATFLIEWEGQFNTGIAAFEIFHITSGGRLDGKKIPALSPQGGN
;
A
#
# COMPACT_ATOMS: atom_id res chain seq x y z
N MET A 1 -45.87 -45.86 -19.37
CA MET A 1 -45.49 -46.68 -18.20
C MET A 1 -44.02 -46.45 -17.92
N HIS A 2 -43.74 -46.16 -16.65
CA HIS A 2 -42.44 -46.22 -15.95
C HIS A 2 -41.31 -45.27 -16.37
N PHE A 3 -41.08 -44.33 -15.45
CA PHE A 3 -39.98 -43.39 -15.30
C PHE A 3 -38.66 -44.10 -14.99
N SER A 4 -37.53 -43.46 -15.32
CA SER A 4 -36.39 -43.45 -14.39
C SER A 4 -35.51 -42.21 -14.63
N HIS A 5 -35.72 -41.19 -13.79
CA HIS A 5 -34.82 -40.05 -13.65
C HIS A 5 -33.69 -40.47 -12.70
N LEU A 6 -32.44 -40.45 -13.16
CA LEU A 6 -31.28 -40.63 -12.30
C LEU A 6 -30.87 -39.26 -11.75
N SER A 7 -31.38 -38.92 -10.56
CA SER A 7 -31.01 -37.71 -9.82
C SER A 7 -29.63 -37.89 -9.19
N LEU A 8 -28.63 -37.19 -9.74
CA LEU A 8 -27.30 -37.09 -9.15
C LEU A 8 -27.32 -36.06 -8.01
N PHE A 9 -27.44 -36.53 -6.76
CA PHE A 9 -27.33 -35.69 -5.58
C PHE A 9 -25.87 -35.28 -5.35
N TRP A 10 -25.58 -34.00 -5.55
CA TRP A 10 -24.33 -33.38 -5.10
C TRP A 10 -24.44 -33.10 -3.61
N THR A 11 -23.79 -33.92 -2.78
CA THR A 11 -23.54 -33.57 -1.38
C THR A 11 -22.48 -32.48 -1.31
N LEU A 12 -22.93 -31.25 -1.02
CA LEU A 12 -22.08 -30.12 -0.68
C LEU A 12 -21.48 -30.40 0.71
N ALA A 13 -20.23 -30.87 0.77
CA ALA A 13 -19.50 -30.97 2.01
C ALA A 13 -19.08 -29.56 2.45
N ALA A 14 -19.89 -28.93 3.31
CA ALA A 14 -19.48 -27.73 4.02
C ALA A 14 -18.36 -28.11 4.99
N ALA A 15 -17.11 -27.85 4.61
CA ALA A 15 -15.99 -27.90 5.52
C ALA A 15 -16.20 -26.79 6.57
N ALA A 16 -16.70 -27.17 7.75
CA ALA A 16 -16.71 -26.31 8.91
C ALA A 16 -15.24 -26.03 9.28
N ALA A 17 -14.74 -24.85 8.87
CA ALA A 17 -13.48 -24.35 9.35
C ALA A 17 -13.58 -24.22 10.88
N THR A 18 -12.93 -25.12 11.59
CA THR A 18 -12.73 -25.00 13.04
C THR A 18 -12.05 -23.65 13.29
N PRO A 19 -12.60 -22.76 14.13
CA PRO A 19 -11.91 -21.52 14.45
C PRO A 19 -10.63 -21.91 15.20
N VAL A 20 -9.49 -21.77 14.52
CA VAL A 20 -8.20 -21.78 15.20
C VAL A 20 -8.28 -20.65 16.21
N SER A 21 -8.24 -21.01 17.50
CA SER A 21 -8.23 -20.04 18.59
C SER A 21 -7.01 -19.15 18.39
N ALA A 22 -7.21 -17.97 17.81
CA ALA A 22 -6.17 -16.99 17.61
C ALA A 22 -5.58 -16.67 18.99
N THR A 23 -4.30 -16.97 19.18
CA THR A 23 -3.56 -16.48 20.34
C THR A 23 -3.68 -14.96 20.35
N SER A 24 -4.42 -14.41 21.32
CA SER A 24 -4.58 -12.97 21.42
C SER A 24 -3.22 -12.37 21.76
N GLY A 25 -2.59 -11.67 20.80
CA GLY A 25 -1.34 -10.95 21.04
C GLY A 25 -1.48 -9.89 22.14
N ILE A 26 -0.40 -9.24 22.54
CA ILE A 26 -0.43 -8.23 23.63
C ILE A 26 -1.18 -6.96 23.18
N TYR A 27 -1.24 -6.69 21.88
CA TYR A 27 -1.80 -5.48 21.29
C TYR A 27 -3.10 -5.77 20.55
N LYS A 28 -3.97 -4.76 20.48
CA LYS A 28 -5.15 -4.78 19.63
C LYS A 28 -4.73 -4.96 18.18
N SER A 29 -5.48 -5.77 17.43
CA SER A 29 -5.28 -5.88 15.98
C SER A 29 -5.40 -4.49 15.35
N PRO A 30 -4.48 -4.11 14.44
CA PRO A 30 -4.56 -2.84 13.75
C PRO A 30 -5.80 -2.79 12.86
N GLN A 31 -6.55 -1.69 12.94
CA GLN A 31 -7.68 -1.37 12.09
C GLN A 31 -7.23 -0.34 11.06
N ALA A 32 -7.34 -0.70 9.79
CA ALA A 32 -6.99 0.15 8.68
C ALA A 32 -8.25 0.81 8.07
N LYS A 33 -8.11 2.06 7.61
CA LYS A 33 -9.12 2.73 6.76
C LYS A 33 -8.44 3.26 5.50
N SER A 34 -9.13 3.15 4.37
CA SER A 34 -8.73 3.81 3.13
C SER A 34 -8.52 5.30 3.36
N PHE A 35 -7.41 5.84 2.87
CA PHE A 35 -7.05 7.25 2.96
C PHE A 35 -7.05 7.88 1.56
N ILE A 36 -6.23 7.36 0.66
CA ILE A 36 -6.18 7.78 -0.75
C ILE A 36 -5.91 6.60 -1.68
N THR A 37 -6.48 6.69 -2.87
CA THR A 37 -6.16 5.86 -4.03
C THR A 37 -5.29 6.66 -4.99
N VAL A 38 -4.25 6.03 -5.53
CA VAL A 38 -3.39 6.61 -6.55
C VAL A 38 -3.37 5.69 -7.76
N ARG A 39 -3.77 6.20 -8.92
CA ARG A 39 -3.63 5.50 -10.21
C ARG A 39 -2.48 6.12 -10.98
N VAL A 40 -1.47 5.33 -11.30
CA VAL A 40 -0.25 5.82 -11.93
C VAL A 40 -0.05 5.22 -13.31
N HIS A 41 0.54 6.02 -14.20
CA HIS A 41 1.14 5.52 -15.43
C HIS A 41 2.65 5.47 -15.26
N VAL A 42 3.20 4.27 -15.39
CA VAL A 42 4.62 4.00 -15.24
C VAL A 42 5.24 3.88 -16.63
N GLY A 43 6.34 4.60 -16.85
CA GLY A 43 7.10 4.53 -18.08
C GLY A 43 7.95 3.26 -18.17
N LEU A 44 8.60 3.08 -19.32
CA LEU A 44 9.56 2.00 -19.53
C LEU A 44 10.72 2.12 -18.53
N PRO A 45 11.22 0.99 -17.99
CA PRO A 45 12.33 1.00 -17.08
C PRO A 45 13.65 1.32 -17.77
N VAL A 46 14.54 1.95 -17.02
CA VAL A 46 15.98 1.89 -17.26
C VAL A 46 16.57 0.84 -16.33
N ASN A 47 17.08 -0.24 -16.89
CA ASN A 47 17.64 -1.36 -16.14
C ASN A 47 19.15 -1.23 -15.98
N THR A 48 19.66 -1.62 -14.81
CA THR A 48 21.09 -1.76 -14.54
C THR A 48 21.33 -2.99 -13.67
N THR A 49 22.59 -3.33 -13.44
CA THR A 49 22.99 -4.44 -12.56
C THR A 49 23.89 -3.91 -11.45
N THR A 50 23.62 -4.35 -10.23
CA THR A 50 24.46 -4.09 -9.04
C THR A 50 25.02 -5.41 -8.52
N PRO A 51 25.99 -5.42 -7.59
CA PRO A 51 26.45 -6.65 -6.95
C PRO A 51 25.31 -7.46 -6.31
N ASP A 52 24.24 -6.78 -5.88
CA ASP A 52 23.06 -7.40 -5.26
C ASP A 52 22.03 -7.90 -6.30
N GLY A 53 22.28 -7.70 -7.59
CA GLY A 53 21.43 -8.16 -8.69
C GLY A 53 20.83 -7.03 -9.56
N PRO A 54 19.86 -7.37 -10.43
CA PRO A 54 19.20 -6.43 -11.33
C PRO A 54 18.40 -5.36 -10.60
N VAL A 55 18.50 -4.12 -11.08
CA VAL A 55 17.76 -2.96 -10.58
C VAL A 55 17.06 -2.27 -11.73
N GLY A 56 15.76 -2.02 -11.59
CA GLY A 56 14.94 -1.25 -12.51
C GLY A 56 14.65 0.13 -11.95
N LEU A 57 14.84 1.17 -12.76
CA LEU A 57 14.41 2.53 -12.44
C LEU A 57 13.25 2.90 -13.37
N PHE A 58 12.10 3.21 -12.79
CA PHE A 58 10.91 3.57 -13.54
C PHE A 58 10.55 5.03 -13.27
N ARG A 59 10.29 5.76 -14.35
CA ARG A 59 9.73 7.10 -14.26
C ARG A 59 8.22 6.99 -14.12
N THR A 60 7.65 7.70 -13.15
CA THR A 60 6.20 7.90 -13.10
C THR A 60 5.85 9.05 -14.05
N ALA A 61 5.09 8.77 -15.10
CA ALA A 61 4.74 9.74 -16.14
C ALA A 61 3.67 10.72 -15.62
N ASP A 62 2.61 10.17 -15.06
CA ASP A 62 1.53 10.91 -14.40
C ASP A 62 0.81 10.00 -13.40
N GLY A 63 -0.19 10.57 -12.73
CA GLY A 63 -1.16 9.78 -11.98
C GLY A 63 -2.22 10.64 -11.31
N ASN A 64 -3.38 10.06 -11.07
CA ASN A 64 -4.51 10.70 -10.42
C ASN A 64 -4.63 10.24 -8.96
N VAL A 65 -4.93 11.17 -8.07
CA VAL A 65 -5.08 10.92 -6.62
C VAL A 65 -6.52 11.24 -6.22
N THR A 66 -7.17 10.31 -5.54
CA THR A 66 -8.55 10.47 -5.05
C THR A 66 -8.68 9.99 -3.61
N GLY A 67 -9.63 10.56 -2.85
CA GLY A 67 -9.90 10.18 -1.46
C GLY A 67 -9.90 11.39 -0.54
N GLN A 68 -9.33 11.25 0.66
CA GLN A 68 -9.18 12.36 1.63
C GLN A 68 -8.29 13.50 1.11
N PHE A 69 -7.48 13.22 0.10
CA PHE A 69 -6.76 14.20 -0.70
C PHE A 69 -7.05 13.92 -2.17
N THR A 70 -7.37 14.96 -2.94
CA THR A 70 -7.68 14.85 -4.36
C THR A 70 -6.73 15.73 -5.17
N GLY A 71 -6.13 15.13 -6.19
CA GLY A 71 -5.01 15.77 -6.87
C GLY A 71 -4.39 14.87 -7.93
N ARG A 72 -3.09 15.06 -8.13
CA ARG A 72 -2.31 14.31 -9.11
C ARG A 72 -0.90 14.06 -8.60
N LEU A 73 -0.21 13.12 -9.20
CA LEU A 73 1.24 13.06 -9.11
C LEU A 73 1.86 14.23 -9.86
N ALA A 74 2.82 14.90 -9.23
CA ALA A 74 3.66 15.86 -9.92
C ALA A 74 4.45 15.11 -11.01
N PRO A 75 4.31 15.51 -12.29
CA PRO A 75 4.97 14.81 -13.37
C PRO A 75 6.49 14.94 -13.22
N ASN A 76 7.22 13.86 -13.49
CA ASN A 76 8.69 13.84 -13.60
C ASN A 76 9.47 14.13 -12.32
N LEU A 77 8.79 14.22 -11.17
CA LEU A 77 9.44 14.33 -9.85
C LEU A 77 9.47 12.99 -9.11
N SER A 78 8.72 12.01 -9.61
CA SER A 78 8.47 10.74 -8.95
C SER A 78 9.19 9.61 -9.68
N THR A 79 9.92 8.80 -8.91
CA THR A 79 10.70 7.67 -9.43
C THR A 79 10.46 6.44 -8.59
N VAL A 80 10.39 5.28 -9.24
CA VAL A 80 10.32 3.97 -8.60
C VAL A 80 11.64 3.26 -8.83
N VAL A 81 12.22 2.74 -7.76
CA VAL A 81 13.38 1.86 -7.81
C VAL A 81 12.90 0.48 -7.41
N GLU A 82 13.03 -0.48 -8.31
CA GLU A 82 12.75 -1.89 -8.02
C GLU A 82 14.06 -2.68 -8.05
N ARG A 83 14.21 -3.62 -7.10
CA ARG A 83 15.35 -4.53 -7.04
C ARG A 83 14.82 -5.95 -6.96
N ILE A 84 15.25 -6.82 -7.86
CA ILE A 84 14.87 -8.23 -7.78
C ILE A 84 15.42 -8.81 -6.48
N LEU A 85 14.56 -9.48 -5.71
CA LEU A 85 14.98 -10.08 -4.46
C LEU A 85 15.94 -11.24 -4.76
N PRO A 86 17.13 -11.30 -4.14
CA PRO A 86 18.09 -12.38 -4.37
C PRO A 86 17.46 -13.76 -4.13
N GLY A 87 17.70 -14.70 -5.05
CA GLY A 87 17.18 -16.07 -4.94
C GLY A 87 15.70 -16.24 -5.29
N SER A 88 14.98 -15.18 -5.68
CA SER A 88 13.56 -15.26 -6.05
C SER A 88 13.29 -15.71 -7.49
N SER A 89 14.33 -15.90 -8.32
CA SER A 89 14.19 -16.16 -9.77
C SER A 89 13.32 -15.12 -10.49
N GLY A 90 13.23 -13.89 -9.96
CA GLY A 90 12.39 -12.82 -10.50
C GLY A 90 10.93 -12.82 -10.02
N ALA A 91 10.55 -13.74 -9.13
CA ALA A 91 9.19 -13.79 -8.59
C ALA A 91 8.88 -12.66 -7.59
N HIS A 92 9.92 -12.05 -7.01
CA HIS A 92 9.77 -10.98 -6.04
C HIS A 92 10.76 -9.83 -6.28
N SER A 93 10.33 -8.61 -5.99
CA SER A 93 11.19 -7.44 -5.94
C SER A 93 10.92 -6.57 -4.71
N THR A 94 11.93 -5.87 -4.23
CA THR A 94 11.72 -4.76 -3.31
C THR A 94 11.49 -3.48 -4.11
N VAL A 95 10.59 -2.65 -3.61
CA VAL A 95 10.19 -1.38 -4.23
C VAL A 95 10.50 -0.25 -3.27
N PHE A 96 11.13 0.81 -3.77
CA PHE A 96 11.27 2.07 -3.08
C PHE A 96 10.87 3.22 -4.02
N THR A 97 9.97 4.09 -3.58
CA THR A 97 9.56 5.24 -4.41
C THR A 97 9.29 6.49 -3.59
N ASN A 98 9.59 7.64 -4.18
CA ASN A 98 9.22 8.94 -3.65
C ASN A 98 8.23 9.60 -4.61
N TRP A 99 7.08 10.01 -4.09
CA TRP A 99 6.05 10.71 -4.84
C TRP A 99 5.80 12.10 -4.28
N VAL A 100 5.59 13.05 -5.18
CA VAL A 100 5.04 14.36 -4.85
C VAL A 100 3.60 14.38 -5.32
N LEU A 101 2.66 14.41 -4.39
CA LEU A 101 1.22 14.53 -4.68
C LEU A 101 0.85 16.01 -4.62
N GLU A 102 0.34 16.55 -5.71
CA GLU A 102 -0.12 17.94 -5.83
C GLU A 102 -1.65 17.99 -5.75
N SER A 103 -2.18 18.85 -4.90
CA SER A 103 -3.61 19.09 -4.78
C SER A 103 -4.13 19.78 -6.05
N ASN A 104 -5.37 19.48 -6.41
CA ASN A 104 -6.08 20.28 -7.41
C ASN A 104 -6.47 21.66 -6.85
N ALA A 105 -6.56 21.80 -5.52
CA ALA A 105 -6.77 23.06 -4.85
C ALA A 105 -5.45 23.84 -4.72
N LYS A 106 -5.56 25.17 -4.69
CA LYS A 106 -4.43 26.07 -4.43
C LYS A 106 -4.47 26.58 -3.00
N SER A 107 -3.29 26.73 -2.40
CA SER A 107 -3.14 27.38 -1.11
C SER A 107 -3.52 28.87 -1.18
N PRO A 108 -3.72 29.55 -0.03
CA PRO A 108 -3.92 31.00 0.01
C PRO A 108 -2.79 31.81 -0.65
N ALA A 109 -1.59 31.24 -0.75
CA ALA A 109 -0.44 31.82 -1.44
C ALA A 109 -0.39 31.50 -2.95
N ASN A 110 -1.47 30.96 -3.52
CA ASN A 110 -1.62 30.56 -4.93
C ASN A 110 -0.59 29.50 -5.39
N GLN A 111 -0.09 28.69 -4.46
CA GLN A 111 0.80 27.56 -4.74
C GLN A 111 0.05 26.23 -4.64
N PRO A 112 0.44 25.18 -5.39
CA PRO A 112 -0.13 23.86 -5.20
C PRO A 112 0.22 23.35 -3.81
N GLU A 113 -0.79 22.90 -3.06
CA GLU A 113 -0.57 22.16 -1.83
C GLU A 113 0.03 20.78 -2.14
N ARG A 114 0.96 20.32 -1.30
CA ARG A 114 1.75 19.11 -1.59
C ARG A 114 1.81 18.14 -0.43
N ILE A 115 1.78 16.86 -0.76
CA ILE A 115 2.14 15.75 0.12
C ILE A 115 3.35 15.04 -0.49
N LEU A 116 4.42 14.90 0.27
CA LEU A 116 5.52 14.01 -0.06
C LEU A 116 5.19 12.62 0.50
N ALA A 117 5.15 11.61 -0.36
CA ALA A 117 4.97 10.22 0.02
C ALA A 117 6.26 9.45 -0.24
N ARG A 118 6.81 8.79 0.78
CA ARG A 118 7.94 7.85 0.66
C ARG A 118 7.43 6.45 0.92
N LEU A 119 7.50 5.59 -0.08
CA LEU A 119 6.94 4.26 -0.06
C LEU A 119 8.06 3.23 -0.10
N GLU A 120 7.88 2.14 0.63
CA GLU A 120 8.72 0.96 0.59
C GLU A 120 7.87 -0.30 0.74
N GLY A 121 8.19 -1.34 -0.03
CA GLY A 121 7.58 -2.65 0.17
C GLY A 121 8.08 -3.72 -0.79
N LEU A 122 7.27 -4.77 -0.95
CA LEU A 122 7.59 -5.93 -1.76
C LEU A 122 6.52 -6.14 -2.82
N THR A 123 6.96 -6.36 -4.06
CA THR A 123 6.13 -6.80 -5.17
C THR A 123 6.33 -8.28 -5.43
N THR A 124 5.24 -8.98 -5.69
CA THR A 124 5.20 -10.36 -6.17
C THR A 124 4.65 -10.38 -7.58
N TYR A 125 5.29 -11.16 -8.45
CA TYR A 125 4.91 -11.32 -9.85
C TYR A 125 4.30 -12.70 -10.06
N ALA A 126 3.06 -12.75 -10.54
CA ALA A 126 2.35 -14.00 -10.83
C ALA A 126 1.26 -13.76 -11.87
N ASN A 127 0.94 -14.77 -12.68
CA ASN A 127 -0.21 -14.76 -13.59
C ASN A 127 -0.28 -13.52 -14.52
N ASN A 128 0.86 -13.06 -15.04
CA ASN A 128 0.96 -11.84 -15.86
C ASN A 128 0.48 -10.54 -15.16
N ALA A 129 0.50 -10.53 -13.83
CA ALA A 129 0.22 -9.37 -13.02
C ALA A 129 1.30 -9.19 -11.95
N LEU A 130 1.28 -8.02 -11.32
CA LEU A 130 2.04 -7.74 -10.11
C LEU A 130 1.06 -7.35 -9.00
N HIS A 131 1.38 -7.78 -7.78
CA HIS A 131 0.72 -7.38 -6.55
C HIS A 131 1.78 -7.06 -5.52
N GLY A 132 1.59 -6.00 -4.75
CA GLY A 132 2.56 -5.66 -3.72
C GLY A 132 1.93 -5.01 -2.52
N PHE A 133 2.72 -5.02 -1.45
CA PHE A 133 2.32 -4.55 -0.15
C PHE A 133 3.51 -3.93 0.58
N GLY A 134 3.25 -2.90 1.37
CA GLY A 134 4.31 -2.15 2.02
C GLY A 134 3.81 -1.10 3.01
N SER A 135 4.69 -0.14 3.27
CA SER A 135 4.44 1.00 4.13
C SER A 135 4.67 2.30 3.38
N VAL A 136 4.01 3.37 3.85
CA VAL A 136 4.22 4.70 3.29
C VAL A 136 4.34 5.71 4.41
N ARG A 137 5.32 6.61 4.28
CA ARG A 137 5.44 7.80 5.11
C ARG A 137 4.96 9.00 4.32
N LEU A 138 3.94 9.67 4.85
CA LEU A 138 3.43 10.92 4.30
C LEU A 138 4.03 12.11 5.04
N SER A 139 4.25 13.22 4.34
CA SER A 139 4.74 14.46 4.92
C SER A 139 4.14 15.66 4.20
N THR A 140 3.65 16.64 4.96
CA THR A 140 3.02 17.85 4.43
C THR A 140 3.09 19.02 5.41
N ASP A 141 2.97 20.23 4.88
CA ASP A 141 2.75 21.48 5.62
C ASP A 141 1.28 21.96 5.58
N ILE A 142 0.40 21.25 4.86
CA ILE A 142 -1.04 21.55 4.76
C ILE A 142 -1.68 21.48 6.15
N GLU A 143 -2.19 22.61 6.65
CA GLU A 143 -2.61 22.76 8.06
C GLU A 143 -3.62 21.69 8.50
N HIS A 144 -4.69 21.48 7.72
CA HIS A 144 -5.75 20.52 8.05
C HIS A 144 -5.33 19.05 7.87
N LEU A 145 -4.18 18.79 7.25
CA LEU A 145 -3.62 17.45 7.05
C LEU A 145 -2.33 17.22 7.82
N LYS A 146 -1.87 18.15 8.66
CA LYS A 146 -0.62 18.00 9.43
C LYS A 146 -0.56 16.70 10.22
N TRP A 147 -1.71 16.16 10.61
CA TRP A 147 -1.80 14.89 11.32
C TRP A 147 -1.19 13.69 10.59
N ILE A 148 -1.11 13.72 9.26
CA ILE A 148 -0.48 12.64 8.49
C ILE A 148 1.03 12.54 8.76
N ASN A 149 1.67 13.61 9.25
CA ASN A 149 3.11 13.63 9.55
C ASN A 149 3.48 12.67 10.69
N TRP A 150 2.53 12.31 11.55
CA TRP A 150 2.72 11.41 12.70
C TRP A 150 1.81 10.17 12.68
N ALA A 151 0.93 10.04 11.68
CA ALA A 151 0.12 8.84 11.49
C ALA A 151 0.92 7.71 10.83
N THR A 152 0.42 6.48 10.98
CA THR A 152 1.01 5.28 10.36
C THR A 152 0.18 4.86 9.15
N PHE A 153 0.83 4.58 8.03
CA PHE A 153 0.16 4.16 6.81
C PHE A 153 0.76 2.89 6.22
N LEU A 154 -0.13 2.04 5.69
CA LEU A 154 0.21 0.91 4.85
C LEU A 154 -0.19 1.22 3.41
N ILE A 155 0.38 0.50 2.47
CA ILE A 155 0.03 0.63 1.07
C ILE A 155 -0.03 -0.74 0.42
N GLU A 156 -1.03 -0.92 -0.45
CA GLU A 156 -1.21 -2.09 -1.30
C GLU A 156 -1.29 -1.63 -2.74
N TRP A 157 -0.80 -2.44 -3.67
CA TRP A 157 -0.86 -2.10 -5.08
C TRP A 157 -0.99 -3.31 -5.99
N GLU A 158 -1.54 -3.06 -7.16
CA GLU A 158 -1.57 -4.01 -8.26
C GLU A 158 -1.24 -3.31 -9.58
N GLY A 159 -0.76 -4.09 -10.54
CA GLY A 159 -0.45 -3.60 -11.88
C GLY A 159 -0.49 -4.72 -12.90
N GLN A 160 -0.63 -4.33 -14.17
CA GLN A 160 -0.60 -5.25 -15.30
C GLN A 160 0.63 -4.97 -16.15
N PHE A 161 1.35 -6.02 -16.58
CA PHE A 161 2.61 -5.86 -17.31
C PHE A 161 2.47 -5.10 -18.63
N ASN A 162 1.33 -5.21 -19.30
CA ASN A 162 1.18 -4.76 -20.68
C ASN A 162 0.54 -3.37 -20.83
N THR A 163 0.11 -2.76 -19.73
CA THR A 163 -0.63 -1.49 -19.78
C THR A 163 0.20 -0.31 -19.27
N GLY A 164 1.23 -0.58 -18.45
CA GLY A 164 1.94 0.48 -17.71
C GLY A 164 1.07 1.15 -16.65
N ILE A 165 -0.11 0.61 -16.36
CA ILE A 165 -1.05 1.13 -15.36
C ILE A 165 -0.89 0.33 -14.07
N ALA A 166 -0.76 1.05 -12.96
CA ALA A 166 -0.81 0.48 -11.63
C ALA A 166 -1.75 1.30 -10.73
N ALA A 167 -2.43 0.59 -9.83
CA ALA A 167 -3.33 1.17 -8.84
C ALA A 167 -2.77 0.88 -7.44
N PHE A 168 -2.77 1.92 -6.62
CA PHE A 168 -2.27 1.88 -5.25
C PHE A 168 -3.37 2.37 -4.31
N GLU A 169 -3.52 1.71 -3.18
CA GLU A 169 -4.39 2.12 -2.09
C GLU A 169 -3.56 2.33 -0.82
N ILE A 170 -3.63 3.55 -0.27
CA ILE A 170 -2.96 3.91 0.97
C ILE A 170 -3.97 3.87 2.10
N PHE A 171 -3.65 3.11 3.14
CA PHE A 171 -4.48 2.91 4.31
C PHE A 171 -3.87 3.57 5.54
N HIS A 172 -4.67 4.30 6.32
CA HIS A 172 -4.31 4.80 7.63
C HIS A 172 -4.61 3.76 8.71
N ILE A 173 -3.64 3.45 9.57
CA ILE A 173 -3.85 2.65 10.78
C ILE A 173 -4.51 3.51 11.85
N THR A 174 -5.79 3.26 12.11
CA THR A 174 -6.64 4.06 12.99
C THR A 174 -6.68 3.58 14.45
N SER A 175 -6.07 2.44 14.75
CA SER A 175 -6.10 1.85 16.08
C SER A 175 -4.70 1.56 16.60
N GLY A 176 -4.57 1.57 17.92
CA GLY A 176 -3.40 1.07 18.62
C GLY A 176 -3.73 0.75 20.07
N GLY A 177 -2.71 0.39 20.82
CA GLY A 177 -2.84 0.13 22.25
C GLY A 177 -2.92 -1.35 22.61
N ARG A 178 -2.74 -1.61 23.90
CA ARG A 178 -2.70 -2.95 24.47
C ARG A 178 -4.11 -3.53 24.62
N LEU A 179 -4.24 -4.85 24.53
CA LEU A 179 -5.49 -5.55 24.83
C LEU A 179 -5.89 -5.37 26.30
N ASP A 180 -4.90 -5.34 27.20
CA ASP A 180 -5.10 -5.24 28.65
C ASP A 180 -5.38 -3.80 29.13
N GLY A 181 -5.49 -2.83 28.22
CA GLY A 181 -5.75 -1.43 28.54
C GLY A 181 -4.63 -0.73 29.32
N LYS A 182 -3.50 -1.40 29.61
CA LYS A 182 -2.39 -0.77 30.31
C LYS A 182 -1.82 0.35 29.44
N LYS A 183 -1.38 1.41 30.09
CA LYS A 183 -0.65 2.49 29.43
C LYS A 183 0.61 1.91 28.79
N ILE A 184 0.96 2.42 27.62
CA ILE A 184 2.28 2.19 27.03
C ILE A 184 3.21 3.19 27.72
N PRO A 185 4.21 2.75 28.52
CA PRO A 185 5.02 3.67 29.32
C PRO A 185 5.69 4.77 28.48
N ALA A 186 6.11 4.44 27.26
CA ALA A 186 6.69 5.39 26.31
C ALA A 186 5.73 6.49 25.82
N LEU A 187 4.41 6.35 26.03
CA LEU A 187 3.38 7.34 25.71
C LEU A 187 2.88 8.10 26.95
N SER A 188 3.43 7.82 28.13
CA SER A 188 3.15 8.60 29.33
C SER A 188 3.87 9.96 29.26
N PRO A 189 3.32 11.03 29.88
CA PRO A 189 4.04 12.29 30.04
C PRO A 189 5.42 12.05 30.68
N GLN A 190 6.44 12.79 30.24
CA GLN A 190 7.77 12.69 30.86
C GLN A 190 7.67 13.05 32.35
N GLY A 191 8.17 12.15 33.22
CA GLY A 191 8.19 12.35 34.68
C GLY A 191 7.09 11.65 35.49
N GLY A 192 6.36 10.68 34.93
CA GLY A 192 5.43 9.87 35.71
C GLY A 192 6.15 8.88 36.64
N ASN A 193 6.03 9.09 37.95
CA ASN A 193 6.58 8.27 39.06
C ASN A 193 6.55 6.75 38.85
#